data_AF-A0A382NH13-F1
#
_entry.id   AF-A0A382NH13-F1
#
_cell.length_a   1.000
_cell.length_b   1.000
_cell.length_c   1.000
_cell.angle_alpha   90.00
_cell.angle_beta   90.00
_cell.angle_gamma   90.00
#
_symmetry.space_group_name_H-M   'P 1'
#
loop_
_entity.id
_entity.type
_entity.pdbx_description
1 polymer ?
#
loop_
_entity_poly.entity_id
_entity_poly.type
_entity_poly.pdbx_seq_one_letter_code
_entity_poly.pdbx_strand_id
1 'polypeptide(L)'
;MNSLSLSVGLSFLLNWLPVVVVSQSDSPDSKPSKEGGSAKPDPQTDEAGEEKRNIRFQFEGVPYMDALQRFSQMAEKPLITEAPLEGTLTFFDSEPYTYQEAMDVINVILSMKGVALVEAGRYLQLT
;
A
#
# COMPACT_ATOMS: atom_id res chain seq x y z
N MET A 1 -0.06 -45.56 38.91
CA MET A 1 0.43 -44.34 38.23
C MET A 1 -0.81 -43.64 37.69
N ASN A 2 -1.62 -42.97 38.52
CA ASN A 2 -1.46 -41.59 39.03
C ASN A 2 -1.34 -40.61 37.83
N SER A 3 -2.16 -39.58 37.59
CA SER A 3 -3.30 -38.95 38.26
C SER A 3 -3.91 -37.98 37.24
N LEU A 4 -5.25 -37.87 37.18
CA LEU A 4 -5.93 -36.70 36.61
C LEU A 4 -5.72 -35.49 37.53
N SER A 5 -5.76 -34.25 37.02
CA SER A 5 -6.63 -33.20 37.57
C SER A 5 -6.62 -31.93 36.69
N LEU A 6 -7.81 -31.59 36.19
CA LEU A 6 -8.23 -30.21 35.94
C LEU A 6 -8.00 -29.37 37.20
N SER A 7 -7.60 -28.11 37.06
CA SER A 7 -7.77 -27.11 38.11
C SER A 7 -8.61 -25.97 37.57
N VAL A 8 -9.86 -25.96 38.01
CA VAL A 8 -10.81 -24.84 37.94
C VAL A 8 -10.67 -24.05 39.23
N GLY A 9 -10.65 -22.72 39.11
CA GLY A 9 -11.27 -21.83 40.09
C GLY A 9 -10.35 -21.18 41.12
N LEU A 10 -10.17 -19.86 41.00
CA LEU A 10 -9.88 -18.92 42.08
C LEU A 10 -10.01 -17.50 41.47
N SER A 11 -10.78 -16.52 41.90
CA SER A 11 -11.84 -16.38 42.90
C SER A 11 -12.63 -15.14 42.47
N PHE A 12 -13.96 -15.20 42.52
CA PHE A 12 -14.79 -14.00 42.53
C PHE A 12 -14.67 -13.37 43.92
N LEU A 13 -14.01 -12.23 44.04
CA LEU A 13 -14.10 -11.39 45.22
C LEU A 13 -14.54 -9.99 44.81
N LEU A 14 -15.68 -9.62 45.38
CA LEU A 14 -16.34 -8.33 45.34
C LEU A 14 -15.35 -7.19 45.59
N ASN A 15 -15.51 -6.08 44.87
CA ASN A 15 -15.35 -4.75 45.47
C ASN A 15 -16.23 -3.73 44.74
N TRP A 16 -17.11 -3.11 45.52
CA TRP A 16 -18.04 -2.05 45.16
C TRP A 16 -17.68 -0.84 46.06
N LEU A 17 -17.64 0.37 45.46
CA LEU A 17 -17.60 1.75 46.02
C LEU A 17 -16.20 2.36 46.28
N PRO A 18 -16.09 3.71 46.44
CA PRO A 18 -16.41 4.76 45.48
C PRO A 18 -15.23 5.76 45.29
N VAL A 19 -15.39 6.65 44.33
CA VAL A 19 -14.58 7.85 44.02
C VAL A 19 -13.98 8.54 45.25
N VAL A 20 -12.65 8.78 45.25
CA VAL A 20 -12.00 9.92 45.92
C VAL A 20 -10.89 10.51 45.05
N VAL A 21 -10.92 11.83 45.02
CA VAL A 21 -10.16 12.83 44.28
C VAL A 21 -8.69 12.94 44.67
N VAL A 22 -7.82 13.11 43.68
CA VAL A 22 -6.57 13.92 43.69
C VAL A 22 -6.47 14.46 42.24
N SER A 23 -6.84 15.68 41.86
CA SER A 23 -6.46 17.05 42.25
C SER A 23 -5.00 17.44 41.95
N GLN A 24 -4.90 18.37 40.98
CA GLN A 24 -3.78 19.26 40.61
C GLN A 24 -2.64 18.65 39.76
N SER A 25 -2.12 19.29 38.72
CA SER A 25 -2.30 20.63 38.14
C SER A 25 -1.74 20.61 36.71
N ASP A 26 -2.33 21.38 35.80
CA ASP A 26 -1.67 22.43 34.99
C ASP A 26 -2.54 22.76 33.76
N SER A 27 -2.89 24.04 33.60
CA SER A 27 -3.58 24.64 32.44
C SER A 27 -2.50 25.31 31.56
N PRO A 28 -2.63 25.49 30.22
CA PRO A 28 -3.82 26.09 29.62
C PRO A 28 -4.21 25.68 28.18
N ASP A 29 -5.49 25.93 27.89
CA ASP A 29 -6.06 26.38 26.60
C ASP A 29 -5.50 25.78 25.29
N SER A 30 -6.01 24.60 24.92
CA SER A 30 -6.03 24.18 23.51
C SER A 30 -7.30 24.69 22.83
N LYS A 31 -7.14 25.81 22.13
CA LYS A 31 -8.04 26.38 21.13
C LYS A 31 -8.72 25.31 20.27
N PRO A 32 -10.07 25.22 20.22
CA PRO A 32 -10.74 24.36 19.26
C PRO A 32 -10.93 25.15 17.95
N SER A 33 -10.02 24.97 16.98
CA SER A 33 -10.31 25.36 15.59
C SER A 33 -10.74 24.12 14.83
N LYS A 34 -12.05 23.81 14.95
CA LYS A 34 -12.79 23.03 13.97
C LYS A 34 -13.50 24.02 13.05
N GLU A 35 -12.88 24.31 11.92
CA GLU A 35 -13.48 24.99 10.77
C GLU A 35 -12.53 24.62 9.61
N GLY A 36 -12.92 23.90 8.58
CA GLY A 36 -14.15 24.01 7.83
C GLY A 36 -13.73 24.30 6.39
N GLY A 37 -13.97 23.35 5.48
CA GLY A 37 -14.15 23.60 4.05
C GLY A 37 -12.96 24.16 3.25
N SER A 38 -12.30 23.28 2.50
CA SER A 38 -12.20 23.45 1.04
C SER A 38 -11.63 22.18 0.42
N ALA A 39 -12.47 21.16 0.26
CA ALA A 39 -12.32 20.28 -0.88
C ALA A 39 -12.81 21.08 -2.09
N LYS A 40 -11.88 21.80 -2.74
CA LYS A 40 -12.10 22.31 -4.08
C LYS A 40 -11.97 21.09 -5.01
N PRO A 41 -12.99 20.72 -5.79
CA PRO A 41 -12.77 19.83 -6.92
C PRO A 41 -11.91 20.63 -7.89
N ASP A 42 -10.66 20.23 -8.09
CA ASP A 42 -9.89 20.79 -9.18
C ASP A 42 -10.60 20.44 -10.49
N PRO A 43 -10.85 21.42 -11.38
CA PRO A 43 -11.32 21.13 -12.71
C PRO A 43 -10.18 20.39 -13.41
N GLN A 44 -10.41 19.11 -13.68
CA GLN A 44 -9.57 18.34 -14.57
C GLN A 44 -9.78 18.89 -15.98
N THR A 45 -9.07 19.96 -16.29
CA THR A 45 -8.82 20.40 -17.66
C THR A 45 -7.89 19.35 -18.25
N ASP A 46 -8.47 18.38 -18.96
CA ASP A 46 -7.73 17.48 -19.83
C ASP A 46 -7.19 18.32 -21.00
N GLU A 47 -6.07 19.00 -20.78
CA GLU A 47 -5.24 19.49 -21.87
C GLU A 47 -4.54 18.29 -22.51
N ALA A 48 -4.85 18.05 -23.78
CA ALA A 48 -4.12 17.11 -24.61
C ALA A 48 -2.69 17.63 -24.81
N GLY A 49 -1.71 17.01 -24.15
CA GLY A 49 -0.29 17.26 -24.38
C GLY A 49 0.56 16.92 -23.16
N GLU A 50 1.43 15.92 -23.30
CA GLU A 50 2.33 15.32 -22.29
C GLU A 50 1.69 14.25 -21.39
N GLU A 51 2.21 13.01 -21.52
CA GLU A 51 1.91 11.92 -20.59
C GLU A 51 2.38 12.31 -19.17
N LYS A 52 1.49 12.19 -18.18
CA LYS A 52 1.79 12.53 -16.79
C LYS A 52 2.93 11.64 -16.26
N ARG A 53 3.99 12.25 -15.74
CA ARG A 53 5.08 11.55 -15.03
C ARG A 53 4.66 11.23 -13.59
N ASN A 54 3.89 10.16 -13.40
CA ASN A 54 3.32 9.80 -12.09
C ASN A 54 3.65 8.37 -11.63
N ILE A 55 4.41 7.59 -12.41
CA ILE A 55 4.82 6.23 -12.05
C ILE A 55 6.19 6.27 -11.37
N ARG A 56 6.32 5.56 -10.25
CA ARG A 56 7.58 5.47 -9.48
C ARG A 56 7.85 4.03 -9.11
N PHE A 57 9.11 3.61 -9.25
CA PHE A 57 9.52 2.26 -8.86
C PHE A 57 10.36 2.28 -7.58
N GLN A 58 9.77 1.77 -6.52
CA GLN A 58 10.42 1.57 -5.22
C GLN A 58 10.10 0.17 -4.72
N PHE A 59 10.94 -0.78 -5.11
CA PHE A 59 10.80 -2.19 -4.78
C PHE A 59 12.00 -2.64 -3.96
N GLU A 60 11.74 -3.16 -2.76
CA GLU A 60 12.73 -3.77 -1.88
C GLU A 60 12.31 -5.20 -1.57
N GLY A 61 12.96 -6.18 -2.20
CA GLY A 61 12.65 -7.60 -1.98
C GLY A 61 11.20 -7.97 -2.31
N VAL A 62 10.54 -7.23 -3.21
CA VAL A 62 9.13 -7.41 -3.54
C VAL A 62 8.98 -8.60 -4.49
N PRO A 63 8.05 -9.55 -4.28
CA PRO A 63 7.79 -10.60 -5.26
C PRO A 63 7.51 -10.03 -6.66
N TYR A 64 8.02 -10.65 -7.72
CA TYR A 64 7.82 -10.15 -9.08
C TYR A 64 6.33 -9.97 -9.42
N MET A 65 5.49 -10.92 -9.02
CA MET A 65 4.05 -10.85 -9.22
C MET A 65 3.42 -9.64 -8.53
N ASP A 66 3.86 -9.31 -7.32
CA ASP A 66 3.38 -8.14 -6.59
C ASP A 66 3.84 -6.84 -7.24
N ALA A 67 5.08 -6.79 -7.75
CA ALA A 67 5.59 -5.63 -8.48
C ALA A 67 4.81 -5.38 -9.78
N LEU A 68 4.55 -6.44 -10.56
CA LEU A 68 3.73 -6.37 -11.78
C LEU A 68 2.30 -5.94 -11.48
N GLN A 69 1.70 -6.45 -10.40
CA GLN A 69 0.37 -6.04 -9.97
C GLN A 69 0.33 -4.55 -9.57
N ARG A 70 1.32 -4.05 -8.82
CA ARG A 70 1.41 -2.63 -8.47
C ARG A 70 1.57 -1.76 -9.71
N PHE A 71 2.39 -2.17 -10.67
CA PHE A 71 2.54 -1.46 -11.92
C PHE A 71 1.24 -1.41 -12.72
N SER A 72 0.52 -2.53 -12.83
CA SER A 72 -0.81 -2.61 -13.43
C SER A 72 -1.83 -1.65 -12.76
N GLN A 73 -1.78 -1.52 -11.44
CA GLN A 73 -2.62 -0.57 -10.70
C GLN A 73 -2.25 0.89 -10.99
N MET A 74 -0.95 1.23 -11.00
CA MET A 74 -0.49 2.59 -11.34
C MET A 74 -0.82 2.96 -12.80
N ALA A 75 -0.79 1.98 -13.70
CA ALA A 75 -1.11 2.15 -15.13
C ALA A 75 -2.62 2.03 -15.43
N GLU A 76 -3.46 1.73 -14.43
CA GLU A 76 -4.91 1.52 -14.58
C GLU A 76 -5.30 0.46 -15.64
N LYS A 77 -4.43 -0.51 -15.89
CA LYS A 77 -4.62 -1.57 -16.89
C LYS A 77 -4.58 -2.95 -16.23
N PRO A 78 -5.61 -3.80 -16.35
CA PRO A 78 -5.59 -5.13 -15.73
C PRO A 78 -4.44 -6.01 -16.25
N LEU A 79 -3.83 -6.77 -15.35
CA LEU A 79 -2.75 -7.69 -15.64
C LEU A 79 -3.28 -9.10 -15.98
N ILE A 80 -2.77 -9.70 -17.04
CA ILE A 80 -2.99 -11.09 -17.45
C ILE A 80 -1.64 -11.81 -17.36
N THR A 81 -1.60 -12.93 -16.65
CA THR A 81 -0.43 -13.80 -16.53
C THR A 81 -0.84 -15.26 -16.65
N GLU A 82 -0.14 -16.04 -17.48
CA GLU A 82 -0.40 -17.48 -17.62
C GLU A 82 0.24 -18.30 -16.50
N ALA A 83 1.46 -17.92 -16.08
CA ALA A 83 2.20 -18.54 -15.00
C ALA A 83 2.80 -17.48 -14.07
N PRO A 84 2.89 -17.75 -12.76
CA PRO A 84 3.49 -16.82 -11.82
C PRO A 84 5.01 -16.72 -12.03
N LEU A 85 5.53 -15.50 -11.97
CA LEU A 85 6.95 -15.23 -12.04
C LEU A 85 7.60 -15.34 -10.65
N GLU A 86 8.55 -16.26 -10.51
CA GLU A 86 9.21 -16.54 -9.24
C GLU A 86 10.32 -15.54 -8.86
N GLY A 87 10.57 -15.43 -7.55
CA GLY A 87 11.63 -14.63 -6.96
C GLY A 87 11.19 -13.22 -6.58
N THR A 88 12.17 -12.40 -6.21
CA THR A 88 11.96 -11.03 -5.74
C THR A 88 12.70 -10.02 -6.60
N LEU A 89 12.16 -8.80 -6.64
CA LEU A 89 12.69 -7.62 -7.30
C LEU A 89 13.13 -6.61 -6.26
N THR A 90 14.37 -6.17 -6.38
CA THR A 90 14.90 -4.99 -5.70
C THR A 90 15.32 -3.99 -6.76
N PHE A 91 14.62 -2.87 -6.85
CA PHE A 91 14.90 -1.79 -7.79
C PHE A 91 14.35 -0.48 -7.23
N PHE A 92 15.20 0.55 -7.20
CA PHE A 92 14.86 1.86 -6.66
C PHE A 92 15.22 2.93 -7.67
N ASP A 93 14.22 3.70 -8.09
CA ASP A 93 14.43 4.94 -8.80
C ASP A 93 13.54 6.03 -8.19
N SER A 94 14.16 7.18 -7.91
CA SER A 94 13.49 8.36 -7.38
C SER A 94 12.89 9.23 -8.48
N GLU A 95 13.28 9.05 -9.74
CA GLU A 95 12.74 9.78 -10.87
C GLU A 95 11.33 9.25 -11.25
N PRO A 96 10.34 10.14 -11.43
CA PRO A 96 9.04 9.73 -11.94
C PRO A 96 9.08 9.52 -13.45
N TYR A 97 8.41 8.46 -13.89
CA TYR A 97 8.29 8.08 -15.29
C TYR A 97 6.92 8.42 -15.86
N THR A 98 6.91 8.71 -17.16
CA THR A 98 5.72 8.54 -18.00
C THR A 98 5.34 7.06 -18.10
N TYR A 99 4.16 6.77 -18.64
CA TYR A 99 3.73 5.39 -18.82
C TYR A 99 4.68 4.62 -19.76
N GLN A 100 5.06 5.23 -20.89
CA GLN A 100 5.96 4.60 -21.86
C GLN A 100 7.36 4.34 -21.28
N GLU A 101 7.95 5.33 -20.61
CA GLU A 101 9.26 5.14 -19.95
C GLU A 101 9.20 4.02 -18.90
N ALA A 102 8.12 3.97 -18.10
CA ALA A 102 7.94 2.93 -17.11
C ALA A 102 7.79 1.54 -17.73
N MET A 103 7.11 1.45 -18.89
CA MET A 103 7.00 0.21 -19.68
C MET A 103 8.35 -0.27 -20.19
N ASP A 104 9.19 0.63 -20.68
CA ASP A 104 10.53 0.28 -21.14
C ASP A 104 11.40 -0.21 -19.97
N VAL A 105 11.39 0.52 -18.85
CA VAL A 105 12.17 0.17 -17.65
C VAL A 105 11.74 -1.19 -17.09
N ILE A 106 10.43 -1.44 -16.94
CA ILE A 106 9.97 -2.74 -16.41
C ILE A 106 10.33 -3.88 -17.37
N ASN A 107 10.31 -3.66 -18.68
CA ASN A 107 10.70 -4.67 -19.65
C ASN A 107 12.21 -4.93 -19.68
N VAL A 108 13.05 -3.93 -19.41
CA VAL A 108 14.49 -4.15 -19.17
C VAL A 108 14.69 -5.07 -17.96
N ILE A 109 13.95 -4.86 -16.87
CA ILE A 109 14.02 -5.72 -15.68
C ILE A 109 13.51 -7.14 -16.00
N LEU A 110 12.35 -7.27 -16.66
CA LEU A 110 11.76 -8.56 -17.01
C LEU A 110 12.59 -9.35 -18.02
N SER A 111 13.41 -8.69 -18.84
CA SER A 111 14.33 -9.36 -19.76
C SER A 111 15.31 -10.29 -19.03
N MET A 112 15.68 -9.98 -17.77
CA MET A 112 16.50 -10.84 -16.90
C MET A 112 15.82 -12.17 -16.55
N LYS A 113 14.49 -12.24 -16.71
CA LYS A 113 13.65 -13.42 -16.49
C LYS A 113 13.20 -14.09 -17.80
N GLY A 114 13.60 -13.56 -18.95
CA GLY A 114 13.23 -14.08 -20.26
C GLY A 114 11.76 -13.88 -20.62
N VAL A 115 11.09 -12.91 -20.00
CA VAL A 115 9.69 -12.54 -20.28
C VAL A 115 9.57 -11.06 -20.54
N ALA A 116 8.43 -10.63 -21.08
CA ALA A 116 8.10 -9.22 -21.30
C ALA A 116 6.64 -8.94 -20.95
N LEU A 117 6.35 -7.68 -20.67
CA LEU A 117 5.01 -7.15 -20.50
C LEU A 117 4.61 -6.41 -21.78
N VAL A 118 3.55 -6.88 -22.41
CA VAL A 118 3.04 -6.35 -23.68
C VAL A 118 1.66 -5.74 -23.47
N GLU A 119 1.42 -4.60 -24.12
CA GLU A 119 0.09 -3.99 -24.13
C GLU A 119 -0.81 -4.72 -25.14
N ALA A 120 -1.87 -5.35 -24.64
CA ALA A 120 -2.87 -6.07 -25.41
C ALA A 120 -4.22 -5.34 -25.28
N GLY A 121 -4.36 -4.22 -26.00
CA GLY A 121 -5.53 -3.34 -25.89
C GLY A 121 -5.64 -2.74 -24.49
N ARG A 122 -6.67 -3.10 -23.73
CA ARG A 122 -6.85 -2.60 -22.35
C ARG A 122 -6.04 -3.34 -21.30
N TYR A 123 -5.36 -4.43 -21.68
CA TYR A 123 -4.67 -5.32 -20.77
C TYR A 123 -3.16 -5.16 -20.86
N LEU A 124 -2.49 -5.50 -19.76
CA LEU A 124 -1.06 -5.82 -19.75
C LEU A 124 -0.94 -7.34 -19.71
N GLN A 125 -0.24 -7.93 -20.66
CA GLN A 125 -0.05 -9.37 -20.73
C GLN A 125 1.42 -9.71 -20.53
N LEU A 126 1.71 -10.60 -19.59
CA LEU A 126 3.04 -11.17 -19.43
C LEU A 126 3.23 -12.31 -20.45
N THR A 127 4.29 -12.24 -21.24
CA THR A 127 4.61 -13.16 -22.35
C THR A 127 6.03 -13.67 -22.29
#